data_AF-A0AAW0FS03-F1
#
_entry.id   AF-A0AAW0FS03-F1
#
_cell.length_a   1.000
_cell.length_b   1.000
_cell.length_c   1.000
_cell.angle_alpha   90.00
_cell.angle_beta   90.00
_cell.angle_gamma   90.00
#
_symmetry.space_group_name_H-M   'P 1'
#
loop_
_entity.id
_entity.type
_entity.pdbx_description
1 polymer ?
#
loop_
_entity_poly.entity_id
_entity_poly.type
_entity_poly.pdbx_seq_one_letter_code
_entity_poly.pdbx_strand_id
1 'polypeptide(L)'
;MISFVILTAFLGCVFALPEFRRDEGPSVQDLFLSCPGAAGSPNVERADRCTLIDIKNNPDIRLWAILGDPQLNCGGGTQPVTITIGGSQTVTTGYSVDANIGINIEGIQIGGGASSSQSTSITTSRSTMYVVSPGRQVVQVAGILHKSQTGNVQVNYGDRVAGHYIWYTGTEVTELTPTDDVEYDTHETKCGTDPRDLNNHS
;
A
#
# COMPACT_ATOMS: atom_id res chain seq x y z
N MET A 1 -54.48 -26.61 61.27
CA MET A 1 -54.77 -25.30 60.64
C MET A 1 -53.43 -24.64 60.38
N ILE A 2 -52.81 -24.89 59.23
CA ILE A 2 -52.81 -24.02 58.02
C ILE A 2 -52.26 -22.62 58.38
N SER A 3 -50.94 -22.44 58.37
CA SER A 3 -50.13 -21.87 57.26
C SER A 3 -50.52 -20.45 56.85
N PHE A 4 -49.61 -19.50 57.09
CA PHE A 4 -49.45 -18.30 56.27
C PHE A 4 -47.94 -17.98 56.17
N VAL A 5 -47.39 -18.20 54.98
CA VAL A 5 -46.04 -17.78 54.58
C VAL A 5 -46.19 -16.46 53.84
N ILE A 6 -45.51 -15.41 54.33
CA ILE A 6 -45.45 -14.10 53.68
C ILE A 6 -44.38 -14.17 52.60
N LEU A 7 -44.81 -14.13 51.33
CA LEU A 7 -43.93 -14.03 50.16
C LEU A 7 -43.79 -12.55 49.78
N THR A 8 -42.65 -11.96 50.08
CA THR A 8 -42.33 -10.58 49.70
C THR A 8 -41.67 -10.60 48.32
N ALA A 9 -42.38 -10.11 47.30
CA ALA A 9 -41.86 -10.00 45.94
C ALA A 9 -40.93 -8.78 45.82
N PHE A 10 -39.62 -9.01 45.73
CA PHE A 10 -38.68 -8.02 45.19
C PHE A 10 -38.75 -8.07 43.67
N LEU A 11 -39.51 -7.16 43.06
CA LEU A 11 -39.40 -6.89 41.63
C LEU A 11 -38.21 -5.93 41.44
N GLY A 12 -37.05 -6.49 41.10
CA GLY A 12 -35.87 -5.72 40.72
C GLY A 12 -36.15 -4.95 39.43
N CYS A 13 -35.95 -3.62 39.47
CA CYS A 13 -35.75 -2.85 38.25
C CYS A 13 -34.48 -3.35 37.59
N VAL A 14 -34.62 -4.14 36.52
CA VAL A 14 -33.54 -4.36 35.56
C VAL A 14 -33.30 -3.02 34.90
N PHE A 15 -32.27 -2.30 35.36
CA PHE A 15 -31.68 -1.23 34.57
C PHE A 15 -31.06 -1.92 33.35
N ALA A 16 -31.81 -1.92 32.25
CA ALA A 16 -31.23 -2.13 30.93
C ALA A 16 -30.21 -1.01 30.75
N LEU A 17 -28.93 -1.34 30.96
CA LEU A 17 -27.84 -0.49 30.52
C LEU A 17 -28.07 -0.27 29.02
N PRO A 18 -28.06 0.98 28.53
CA PRO A 18 -28.13 1.21 27.10
C PRO A 18 -27.00 0.41 26.47
N GLU A 19 -27.35 -0.57 25.64
CA GLU A 19 -26.43 -1.09 24.64
C GLU A 19 -25.98 0.13 23.85
N PHE A 20 -24.75 0.58 24.07
CA PHE A 20 -24.06 1.44 23.13
C PHE A 20 -24.02 0.64 21.82
N ARG A 21 -25.01 0.86 20.96
CA ARG A 21 -24.91 0.48 19.55
C ARG A 21 -23.62 1.12 19.08
N ARG A 22 -22.65 0.29 18.63
CA ARG A 22 -21.60 0.79 17.73
C ARG A 22 -22.33 1.58 16.65
N ASP A 23 -22.00 2.86 16.58
CA ASP A 23 -22.60 3.84 15.69
C ASP A 23 -22.84 3.27 14.28
N GLU A 24 -23.93 3.68 13.65
CA GLU A 24 -24.20 3.54 12.22
C GLU A 24 -23.24 4.45 11.41
N GLY A 25 -21.94 4.28 11.65
CA GLY A 25 -20.88 5.01 10.97
C GLY A 25 -20.55 4.39 9.61
N PRO A 26 -19.85 5.15 8.73
CA PRO A 26 -19.36 4.62 7.46
C PRO A 26 -18.49 3.38 7.65
N SER A 27 -18.54 2.46 6.69
CA SER A 27 -17.62 1.34 6.68
C SER A 27 -16.18 1.82 6.47
N VAL A 28 -15.20 1.06 6.94
CA VAL A 28 -13.77 1.35 6.69
C VAL A 28 -13.48 1.46 5.19
N GLN A 29 -14.10 0.60 4.38
CA GLN A 29 -14.02 0.67 2.93
C GLN A 29 -14.52 2.01 2.39
N ASP A 30 -15.67 2.48 2.88
CA ASP A 30 -16.24 3.77 2.47
C ASP A 30 -15.35 4.94 2.87
N LEU A 31 -14.76 4.88 4.06
CA LEU A 31 -13.78 5.87 4.52
C LEU A 31 -12.55 5.93 3.61
N PHE A 32 -11.96 4.79 3.25
CA PHE A 32 -10.84 4.77 2.30
C PHE A 32 -11.25 5.25 0.90
N LEU A 33 -12.39 4.78 0.39
CA LEU A 33 -12.89 5.20 -0.91
C LEU A 33 -13.29 6.68 -0.98
N SER A 34 -13.54 7.31 0.18
CA SER A 34 -13.81 8.75 0.25
C SER A 34 -12.55 9.60 0.10
N CYS A 35 -11.36 9.04 0.34
CA CYS A 35 -10.12 9.79 0.28
C CYS A 35 -9.84 10.36 -1.12
N PRO A 36 -9.16 11.51 -1.21
CA PRO A 36 -8.72 12.05 -2.50
C PRO A 36 -7.94 11.01 -3.31
N GLY A 37 -8.16 10.97 -4.63
CA GLY A 37 -7.54 10.02 -5.55
C GLY A 37 -8.19 8.62 -5.60
N ALA A 38 -9.01 8.26 -4.60
CA ALA A 38 -9.78 7.03 -4.65
C ALA A 38 -10.92 7.09 -5.68
N ALA A 39 -11.50 5.92 -6.01
CA ALA A 39 -12.61 5.80 -6.95
C ALA A 39 -13.91 6.51 -6.48
N GLY A 40 -14.00 6.87 -5.19
CA GLY A 40 -15.22 7.39 -4.55
C GLY A 40 -16.03 6.28 -3.88
N SER A 41 -16.69 6.62 -2.78
CA SER A 41 -17.68 5.76 -2.13
C SER A 41 -19.09 6.12 -2.60
N PRO A 42 -20.00 5.15 -2.76
CA PRO A 42 -21.42 5.44 -2.97
C PRO A 42 -22.17 5.82 -1.68
N ASN A 43 -21.59 5.58 -0.50
CA ASN A 43 -22.25 5.71 0.80
C ASN A 43 -21.81 6.95 1.58
N VAL A 44 -20.65 7.51 1.26
CA VAL A 44 -20.15 8.76 1.84
C VAL A 44 -19.64 9.69 0.77
N GLU A 45 -19.74 10.99 1.04
CA GLU A 45 -19.14 12.00 0.18
C GLU A 45 -17.61 11.90 0.15
N ARG A 46 -16.98 12.65 -0.77
CA ARG A 46 -15.52 12.72 -0.81
C ARG A 46 -15.01 13.46 0.41
N ALA A 47 -14.00 12.89 1.06
CA ALA A 47 -13.27 13.57 2.10
C ALA A 47 -12.40 14.67 1.50
N ASP A 48 -12.25 15.75 2.26
CA ASP A 48 -11.34 16.82 1.88
C ASP A 48 -9.89 16.38 2.04
N ARG A 49 -9.61 15.63 3.11
CA ARG A 49 -8.25 15.20 3.47
C ARG A 49 -8.22 13.86 4.17
N CYS A 50 -7.38 12.97 3.67
CA CYS A 50 -6.90 11.82 4.43
C CYS A 50 -5.47 12.06 4.91
N THR A 51 -5.10 11.58 6.10
CA THR A 51 -3.77 11.78 6.68
C THR A 51 -3.36 10.54 7.45
N LEU A 52 -2.10 10.13 7.30
CA LEU A 52 -1.51 9.08 8.11
C LEU A 52 -1.21 9.66 9.50
N ILE A 53 -1.71 9.01 10.54
CA ILE A 53 -1.52 9.38 11.94
C ILE A 53 -0.94 8.21 12.73
N ASP A 54 -0.53 8.47 13.96
CA ASP A 54 0.08 7.46 14.84
C ASP A 54 1.26 6.74 14.15
N ILE A 55 2.04 7.54 13.42
CA ILE A 55 3.07 7.06 12.52
C ILE A 55 4.18 6.35 13.30
N LYS A 56 4.45 5.12 12.90
CA LYS A 56 5.59 4.32 13.28
C LYS A 56 6.55 4.21 12.09
N ASN A 57 7.79 4.64 12.30
CA ASN A 57 8.84 4.42 11.31
C ASN A 57 9.27 2.95 11.34
N ASN A 58 9.25 2.31 10.17
CA ASN A 58 9.76 0.96 9.96
C ASN A 58 11.18 1.03 9.40
N PRO A 59 11.91 -0.10 9.37
CA PRO A 59 13.13 -0.20 8.59
C PRO A 59 12.87 0.17 7.12
N ASP A 60 13.79 0.91 6.52
CA ASP A 60 13.76 1.19 5.08
C ASP A 60 13.84 -0.12 4.29
N ILE A 61 13.17 -0.17 3.14
CA ILE A 61 13.16 -1.35 2.27
C ILE A 61 13.65 -0.97 0.88
N ARG A 62 14.44 -1.85 0.25
CA ARG A 62 14.85 -1.69 -1.15
C ARG A 62 13.95 -2.52 -2.04
N LEU A 63 13.25 -1.86 -2.96
CA LEU A 63 12.41 -2.50 -3.97
C LEU A 63 13.11 -2.45 -5.31
N TRP A 64 13.19 -3.61 -5.97
CA TRP A 64 13.86 -3.73 -7.26
C TRP A 64 12.86 -3.58 -8.40
N ALA A 65 13.19 -2.70 -9.34
CA ALA A 65 12.41 -2.47 -10.54
C ALA A 65 13.27 -2.70 -11.78
N ILE A 66 12.63 -3.15 -12.84
CA ILE A 66 13.29 -3.46 -14.10
C ILE A 66 13.48 -2.18 -14.92
N LEU A 67 14.66 -2.03 -15.51
CA LEU A 67 14.99 -0.93 -16.41
C LEU A 67 15.01 -1.43 -17.86
N GLY A 68 13.93 -1.12 -18.58
CA GLY A 68 13.80 -1.44 -20.00
C GLY A 68 13.51 -2.92 -20.28
N ASP A 69 13.73 -3.32 -21.53
CA ASP A 69 13.43 -4.67 -21.97
C ASP A 69 14.61 -5.65 -21.78
N PRO A 70 14.33 -6.89 -21.35
CA PRO A 70 15.32 -7.95 -21.32
C PRO A 70 15.94 -8.19 -22.70
N GLN A 71 17.22 -8.50 -22.69
CA GLN A 71 17.99 -8.79 -23.90
C GLN A 71 18.50 -10.23 -23.88
N LEU A 72 18.50 -10.88 -25.04
CA LEU A 72 18.55 -12.34 -25.15
C LEU A 72 19.73 -12.80 -26.01
N ASN A 73 20.44 -13.86 -25.57
CA ASN A 73 21.35 -14.66 -26.40
C ASN A 73 20.87 -16.12 -26.48
N CYS A 74 19.60 -16.30 -26.87
CA CYS A 74 18.91 -17.58 -26.82
C CYS A 74 18.83 -18.32 -28.17
N GLY A 75 19.44 -17.78 -29.23
CA GLY A 75 19.29 -18.27 -30.61
C GLY A 75 20.08 -19.54 -30.95
N GLY A 76 20.61 -20.29 -29.97
CA GLY A 76 21.40 -21.50 -30.20
C GLY A 76 22.81 -21.27 -30.74
N GLY A 77 23.27 -20.02 -30.80
CA GLY A 77 24.66 -19.69 -31.10
C GLY A 77 25.61 -20.15 -30.00
N THR A 78 26.92 -20.15 -30.28
CA THR A 78 27.96 -20.54 -29.31
C THR A 78 28.85 -19.36 -28.87
N GLN A 79 28.58 -18.16 -29.38
CA GLN A 79 29.39 -16.98 -29.12
C GLN A 79 28.65 -15.99 -28.21
N PRO A 80 29.35 -15.34 -27.26
CA PRO A 80 28.79 -14.23 -26.50
C PRO A 80 28.42 -13.06 -27.42
N VAL A 81 27.38 -12.30 -27.04
CA VAL A 81 26.95 -11.10 -27.76
C VAL A 81 27.10 -9.88 -26.87
N THR A 82 27.64 -8.79 -27.41
CA THR A 82 27.68 -7.50 -26.71
C THR A 82 26.44 -6.72 -27.11
N ILE A 83 25.68 -6.28 -26.11
CA ILE A 83 24.39 -5.62 -26.28
C ILE A 83 24.27 -4.46 -25.30
N THR A 84 23.39 -3.52 -25.60
CA THR A 84 23.05 -2.44 -24.67
C THR A 84 21.82 -2.83 -23.86
N ILE A 85 21.93 -2.77 -22.54
CA ILE A 85 20.83 -3.04 -21.60
C ILE A 85 20.48 -1.75 -20.86
N GLY A 86 19.28 -1.69 -20.30
CA GLY A 86 18.81 -0.56 -19.52
C GLY A 86 17.62 0.19 -20.12
N GLY A 87 17.31 1.30 -19.49
CA GLY A 87 16.11 2.09 -19.77
C GLY A 87 15.82 3.04 -18.63
N SER A 88 14.55 3.44 -18.49
CA SER A 88 14.07 4.30 -17.42
C SER A 88 12.83 3.71 -16.76
N GLN A 89 12.71 3.87 -15.45
CA GLN A 89 11.53 3.51 -14.68
C GLN A 89 11.16 4.65 -13.75
N THR A 90 9.86 4.94 -13.64
CA THR A 90 9.33 5.85 -12.61
C THR A 90 8.69 5.02 -11.51
N VAL A 91 9.06 5.33 -10.27
CA VAL A 91 8.49 4.73 -9.06
C VAL A 91 7.89 5.85 -8.23
N THR A 92 6.66 5.64 -7.81
CA THR A 92 5.86 6.61 -7.05
C THR A 92 5.60 6.04 -5.66
N THR A 93 5.35 6.92 -4.68
CA THR A 93 4.84 6.55 -3.36
C THR A 93 3.70 5.54 -3.49
N GLY A 94 3.82 4.44 -2.75
CA GLY A 94 2.81 3.40 -2.67
C GLY A 94 2.20 3.31 -1.27
N TYR A 95 0.96 2.84 -1.19
CA TYR A 95 0.27 2.56 0.06
C TYR A 95 -0.25 1.13 0.05
N SER A 96 -0.13 0.41 1.17
CA SER A 96 -0.76 -0.90 1.36
C SER A 96 -1.54 -0.96 2.68
N VAL A 97 -2.70 -1.62 2.65
CA VAL A 97 -3.48 -1.95 3.85
C VAL A 97 -3.11 -3.35 4.30
N ASP A 98 -3.06 -3.59 5.61
CA ASP A 98 -2.92 -4.94 6.13
C ASP A 98 -3.99 -5.89 5.55
N ALA A 99 -3.54 -7.09 5.15
CA ALA A 99 -4.26 -8.04 4.30
C ALA A 99 -5.62 -8.51 4.82
N ASN A 100 -5.97 -8.20 6.06
CA ASN A 100 -7.23 -8.58 6.68
C ASN A 100 -8.45 -7.78 6.15
N ILE A 101 -8.24 -6.70 5.38
CA ILE A 101 -9.34 -5.80 4.99
C ILE A 101 -9.65 -5.84 3.49
N GLY A 102 -8.84 -6.51 2.66
CA GLY A 102 -9.17 -6.78 1.25
C GLY A 102 -9.40 -5.53 0.37
N ILE A 103 -8.93 -4.36 0.80
CA ILE A 103 -9.11 -3.07 0.13
C ILE A 103 -7.95 -2.85 -0.85
N ASN A 104 -8.25 -2.62 -2.13
CA ASN A 104 -7.26 -2.04 -3.03
C ASN A 104 -7.23 -0.52 -2.80
N ILE A 105 -6.08 -0.01 -2.32
CA ILE A 105 -5.86 1.43 -2.09
C ILE A 105 -4.93 2.07 -3.13
N GLU A 106 -4.79 1.42 -4.28
CA GLU A 106 -4.08 1.98 -5.43
C GLU A 106 -4.71 3.33 -5.87
N GLY A 107 -3.88 4.37 -5.98
CA GLY A 107 -4.30 5.72 -6.37
C GLY A 107 -4.85 6.61 -5.24
N ILE A 108 -5.01 6.08 -4.02
CA ILE A 108 -5.44 6.88 -2.87
C ILE A 108 -4.32 7.84 -2.43
N GLN A 109 -4.67 9.09 -2.18
CA GLN A 109 -3.76 10.12 -1.67
C GLN A 109 -3.95 10.29 -0.15
N ILE A 110 -2.99 9.79 0.63
CA ILE A 110 -2.97 9.94 2.08
C ILE A 110 -2.09 11.14 2.46
N GLY A 111 -2.69 12.32 2.32
CA GLY A 111 -2.18 13.63 2.74
C GLY A 111 -2.75 14.78 1.90
N GLY A 112 -4.01 14.69 1.50
CA GLY A 112 -4.66 15.74 0.71
C GLY A 112 -5.04 16.95 1.55
N GLY A 113 -4.10 17.77 2.00
CA GLY A 113 -4.36 19.08 2.61
C GLY A 113 -3.43 20.13 2.03
N ALA A 114 -3.75 21.42 2.19
CA ALA A 114 -2.90 22.53 1.70
C ALA A 114 -1.43 22.50 2.20
N SER A 115 -1.10 21.56 3.09
CA SER A 115 0.25 21.14 3.45
C SER A 115 0.26 19.63 3.76
N SER A 116 1.14 18.87 3.09
CA SER A 116 1.51 17.44 3.28
C SER A 116 0.41 16.39 3.04
N SER A 117 0.53 15.43 2.12
CA SER A 117 1.64 14.77 1.43
C SER A 117 1.35 14.73 -0.09
N GLN A 118 2.34 15.16 -0.86
CA GLN A 118 2.33 15.01 -2.32
C GLN A 118 2.93 13.63 -2.60
N SER A 119 2.27 12.83 -3.43
CA SER A 119 2.87 11.59 -3.96
C SER A 119 4.26 11.91 -4.50
N THR A 120 5.30 11.32 -3.93
CA THR A 120 6.68 11.53 -4.40
C THR A 120 6.95 10.51 -5.48
N SER A 121 7.40 10.97 -6.64
CA SER A 121 7.85 10.09 -7.72
C SER A 121 9.31 10.35 -8.03
N ILE A 122 10.08 9.30 -8.18
CA ILE A 122 11.44 9.36 -8.73
C ILE A 122 11.45 8.67 -10.09
N THR A 123 12.15 9.25 -11.04
CA THR A 123 12.48 8.60 -12.30
C THR A 123 13.96 8.24 -12.27
N THR A 124 14.26 6.94 -12.39
CA THR A 124 15.64 6.46 -12.50
C THR A 124 15.88 5.95 -13.92
N SER A 125 17.07 6.22 -14.45
CA SER A 125 17.46 5.73 -15.76
C SER A 125 18.92 5.34 -15.77
N ARG A 126 19.23 4.24 -16.44
CA ARG A 126 20.60 3.78 -16.66
C ARG A 126 20.65 2.91 -17.90
N SER A 127 21.72 3.03 -18.67
CA SER A 127 22.04 2.13 -19.76
C SER A 127 23.53 1.79 -19.74
N THR A 128 23.86 0.54 -20.05
CA THR A 128 25.23 0.05 -20.11
C THR A 128 25.36 -1.03 -21.18
N MET A 129 26.57 -1.20 -21.72
CA MET A 129 26.89 -2.38 -22.51
C MET A 129 27.14 -3.58 -21.60
N TYR A 130 26.67 -4.75 -22.01
CA TYR A 130 26.86 -6.01 -21.30
C TYR A 130 27.12 -7.15 -22.30
N VAL A 131 27.95 -8.11 -21.89
CA VAL A 131 28.28 -9.30 -22.70
C VAL A 131 27.43 -10.47 -22.22
N VAL A 132 26.47 -10.90 -23.03
CA VAL A 132 25.58 -12.01 -22.70
C VAL A 132 26.12 -13.30 -23.28
N SER A 133 26.38 -14.26 -22.39
CA SER A 133 26.82 -15.61 -22.78
C SER A 133 25.71 -16.36 -23.54
N PRO A 134 26.07 -17.31 -24.43
CA PRO A 134 25.09 -18.16 -25.09
C PRO A 134 24.14 -18.87 -24.14
N GLY A 135 22.86 -18.95 -24.48
CA GLY A 135 21.84 -19.59 -23.66
C GLY A 135 21.44 -18.78 -22.42
N ARG A 136 21.85 -17.51 -22.35
CA ARG A 136 21.50 -16.57 -21.26
C ARG A 136 20.72 -15.38 -21.78
N GLN A 137 20.07 -14.73 -20.85
CA GLN A 137 19.34 -13.49 -21.05
C GLN A 137 19.61 -12.58 -19.86
N VAL A 138 19.47 -11.28 -20.07
CA VAL A 138 19.87 -10.28 -19.10
C VAL A 138 18.89 -9.12 -19.08
N VAL A 139 18.72 -8.51 -17.91
CA VAL A 139 18.02 -7.25 -17.78
C VAL A 139 18.72 -6.37 -16.76
N GLN A 140 18.68 -5.06 -16.98
CA GLN A 140 19.15 -4.09 -16.00
C GLN A 140 18.05 -3.88 -14.96
N VAL A 141 18.42 -3.80 -13.69
CA VAL A 141 17.50 -3.48 -12.59
C VAL A 141 18.01 -2.30 -11.78
N ALA A 142 17.09 -1.61 -11.12
CA ALA A 142 17.36 -0.59 -10.13
C ALA A 142 16.67 -0.94 -8.81
N GLY A 143 17.45 -1.04 -7.74
CA GLY A 143 16.98 -1.18 -6.38
C GLY A 143 16.79 0.21 -5.77
N ILE A 144 15.56 0.61 -5.53
CA ILE A 144 15.21 1.93 -5.01
C ILE A 144 14.89 1.78 -3.52
N LEU A 145 15.62 2.53 -2.68
CA LEU A 145 15.34 2.55 -1.25
C LEU A 145 14.06 3.36 -0.98
N HIS A 146 13.18 2.80 -0.16
CA HIS A 146 11.93 3.42 0.26
C HIS A 146 11.94 3.64 1.76
N LYS A 147 11.53 4.83 2.20
CA LYS A 147 11.11 5.06 3.58
C LYS A 147 9.80 4.32 3.81
N SER A 148 9.77 3.50 4.85
CA SER A 148 8.58 2.74 5.24
C SER A 148 8.01 3.29 6.54
N GLN A 149 6.73 3.63 6.51
CA GLN A 149 5.99 4.16 7.66
C GLN A 149 4.66 3.46 7.76
N THR A 150 4.26 3.03 8.96
CA THR A 150 2.93 2.47 9.21
C THR A 150 2.17 3.38 10.14
N GLY A 151 0.87 3.56 9.91
CA GLY A 151 0.00 4.33 10.79
C GLY A 151 -1.46 4.11 10.48
N ASN A 152 -2.36 4.77 11.21
CA ASN A 152 -3.78 4.77 10.91
C ASN A 152 -4.15 5.91 9.97
N VAL A 153 -5.30 5.81 9.29
CA VAL A 153 -5.79 6.90 8.44
C VAL A 153 -6.87 7.69 9.18
N GLN A 154 -6.60 8.98 9.34
CA GLN A 154 -7.58 9.98 9.73
C GLN A 154 -8.21 10.58 8.46
N VAL A 155 -9.53 10.49 8.37
CA VAL A 155 -10.33 11.03 7.26
C VAL A 155 -11.05 12.26 7.75
N ASN A 156 -10.86 13.40 7.07
CA ASN A 156 -11.45 14.68 7.41
C ASN A 156 -12.43 15.12 6.31
N TYR A 157 -13.60 15.58 6.74
CA TYR A 157 -14.67 16.12 5.90
C TYR A 157 -14.95 17.56 6.30
N GLY A 158 -15.30 18.38 5.32
CA GLY A 158 -15.71 19.77 5.52
C GLY A 158 -17.13 19.87 6.06
N ASP A 159 -17.98 18.94 5.65
CA ASP A 159 -19.32 18.71 6.18
C ASP A 159 -19.36 17.47 7.09
N ARG A 160 -20.43 17.34 7.89
CA ARG A 160 -20.55 16.21 8.81
C ARG A 160 -21.02 14.97 8.08
N VAL A 161 -20.21 13.91 8.10
CA VAL A 161 -20.60 12.57 7.68
C VAL A 161 -20.99 11.76 8.91
N ALA A 162 -22.25 11.30 8.96
CA ALA A 162 -22.82 10.57 10.09
C ALA A 162 -22.60 11.26 11.45
N GLY A 163 -22.65 12.60 11.46
CA GLY A 163 -22.51 13.41 12.68
C GLY A 163 -21.08 13.83 13.04
N HIS A 164 -20.07 13.35 12.32
CA HIS A 164 -18.65 13.61 12.60
C HIS A 164 -17.95 14.31 11.42
N TYR A 165 -17.00 15.19 11.73
CA TYR A 165 -16.09 15.78 10.73
C TYR A 165 -14.83 14.94 10.51
N ILE A 166 -14.50 14.09 11.50
CA ILE A 166 -13.27 13.31 11.51
C ILE A 166 -13.62 11.86 11.83
N TRP A 167 -13.13 10.96 10.97
CA TRP A 167 -13.24 9.52 11.14
C TRP A 167 -11.84 8.90 11.17
N TYR A 168 -11.71 7.81 11.92
CA TYR A 168 -10.48 7.02 11.98
C TYR A 168 -10.78 5.63 11.43
N THR A 169 -9.98 5.16 10.48
CA THR A 169 -10.20 3.85 9.84
C THR A 169 -9.93 2.68 10.78
N GLY A 170 -9.23 2.90 11.90
CA GLY A 170 -8.84 1.86 12.85
C GLY A 170 -7.96 0.77 12.24
N THR A 171 -7.41 1.03 11.05
CA THR A 171 -6.70 0.08 10.20
C THR A 171 -5.30 0.61 9.96
N GLU A 172 -4.30 -0.25 10.09
CA GLU A 172 -2.92 0.10 9.76
C GLU A 172 -2.70 0.12 8.24
N VAL A 173 -2.07 1.20 7.78
CA VAL A 173 -1.66 1.41 6.41
C VAL A 173 -0.16 1.63 6.40
N THR A 174 0.54 0.96 5.50
CA THR A 174 1.96 1.18 5.26
C THR A 174 2.14 2.08 4.04
N GLU A 175 2.83 3.19 4.23
CA GLU A 175 3.30 4.10 3.19
C GLU A 175 4.76 3.77 2.85
N LEU A 176 5.02 3.64 1.56
CA LEU A 176 6.36 3.44 1.00
C LEU A 176 6.70 4.64 0.13
N THR A 177 7.58 5.51 0.61
CA THR A 177 8.01 6.70 -0.13
C THR A 177 9.38 6.47 -0.74
N PRO A 178 9.54 6.54 -2.08
CA PRO A 178 10.83 6.35 -2.73
C PRO A 178 11.82 7.46 -2.33
N THR A 179 13.09 7.11 -2.22
CA THR A 179 14.20 8.05 -1.95
C THR A 179 15.10 8.18 -3.17
N ASP A 180 16.06 9.12 -3.14
CA ASP A 180 17.06 9.31 -4.18
C ASP A 180 18.21 8.28 -4.14
N ASP A 181 18.22 7.39 -3.13
CA ASP A 181 19.15 6.27 -3.03
C ASP A 181 18.73 5.13 -3.98
N VAL A 182 19.49 5.00 -5.07
CA VAL A 182 19.31 3.99 -6.11
C VAL A 182 20.58 3.16 -6.27
N GLU A 183 20.42 1.85 -6.14
CA GLU A 183 21.42 0.85 -6.52
C GLU A 183 21.06 0.28 -7.89
N TYR A 184 22.05 -0.07 -8.69
CA TYR A 184 21.82 -0.69 -9.99
C TYR A 184 22.52 -2.03 -10.04
N ASP A 185 21.84 -3.01 -10.60
CA ASP A 185 22.38 -4.35 -10.78
C ASP A 185 21.95 -4.93 -12.13
N THR A 186 22.63 -5.98 -12.56
CA THR A 186 22.34 -6.72 -13.77
C THR A 186 21.82 -8.09 -13.39
N HIS A 187 20.57 -8.38 -13.74
CA HIS A 187 19.96 -9.67 -13.49
C HIS A 187 20.10 -10.55 -14.74
N GLU A 188 20.91 -11.59 -14.65
CA GLU A 188 21.14 -12.56 -15.72
C GLU A 188 20.52 -13.91 -15.37
N THR A 189 19.74 -14.46 -16.29
CA THR A 189 19.09 -15.78 -16.12
C THR A 189 19.30 -16.67 -17.34
N LYS A 190 18.93 -17.95 -17.20
CA LYS A 190 18.90 -18.88 -18.34
C LYS A 190 17.76 -18.54 -19.30
N CYS A 191 17.99 -18.72 -20.59
CA CYS A 191 16.92 -18.67 -21.57
C CYS A 191 15.78 -19.64 -21.21
N GLY A 192 14.53 -19.20 -21.42
CA GLY A 192 13.33 -19.97 -21.07
C GLY A 192 12.85 -19.78 -19.62
N THR A 193 13.57 -19.01 -18.80
CA THR A 193 13.04 -18.46 -17.54
C THR A 193 12.43 -17.07 -17.79
N ASP A 194 11.64 -16.56 -16.86
CA ASP A 194 11.21 -15.16 -16.91
C ASP A 194 12.37 -14.27 -16.42
N PRO A 195 12.99 -13.44 -17.28
CA PRO A 195 14.07 -12.53 -16.85
C PRO A 195 13.57 -11.39 -15.96
N ARG A 196 12.24 -11.26 -15.81
CA ARG A 196 11.61 -10.25 -14.96
C ARG A 196 11.31 -10.77 -13.54
N ASP A 197 11.44 -12.07 -13.32
CA ASP A 197 11.30 -12.66 -11.99
C ASP A 197 12.63 -12.53 -11.23
N LEU A 198 12.78 -11.44 -10.49
CA LEU A 198 13.98 -11.13 -9.72
C LEU A 198 14.24 -12.08 -8.55
N ASN A 199 13.28 -12.95 -8.22
CA ASN A 199 13.46 -13.99 -7.21
C ASN A 199 14.08 -15.27 -7.80
N ASN A 200 14.23 -15.35 -9.13
CA ASN A 200 14.75 -16.54 -9.80
C ASN A 200 16.27 -16.46 -9.97
N HIS A 201 17.01 -16.95 -8.97
CA HIS A 201 18.49 -16.92 -8.95
C HIS A 201 19.15 -18.10 -9.72
N SER A 202 18.80 -18.38 -10.98
CA SER A 202 19.16 -19.65 -11.68
C SER A 202 20.15 -19.63 -12.86
#